data_AF-A0A202DNI8-F1
#
_entry.id   AF-A0A202DNI8-F1
#
_cell.length_a   1.000
_cell.length_b   1.000
_cell.length_c   1.000
_cell.angle_alpha   90.00
_cell.angle_beta   90.00
_cell.angle_gamma   90.00
#
_symmetry.space_group_name_H-M   'P 1'
#
loop_
_entity.id
_entity.type
_entity.pdbx_description
1 polymer ?
#
loop_
_entity_poly.entity_id
_entity_poly.type
_entity_poly.pdbx_seq_one_letter_code
_entity_poly.pdbx_strand_id
1 'polypeptide(L)'
;MILPRILTALVLTPLVLVVIWFGSLPYFLFVFGISILCIWEFSLMAEQGGYPNQMIMSFLGGAALVLALYFDGLALWGPLHRAPSPYFIFVIWM
;
A
#
# COMPACT_ATOMS: atom_id res chain seq x y z
N MET A 1 12.34 -4.32 -25.60
CA MET A 1 11.91 -2.92 -25.78
C MET A 1 12.32 -2.10 -24.56
N ILE A 2 13.48 -1.44 -24.61
CA ILE A 2 14.05 -0.74 -23.44
C ILE A 2 13.49 0.68 -23.27
N LEU A 3 13.18 1.34 -24.39
CA LEU A 3 12.65 2.71 -24.44
C LEU A 3 11.36 2.92 -23.62
N PRO A 4 10.30 2.10 -23.75
CA PRO A 4 9.09 2.30 -22.93
C PRO A 4 9.35 2.11 -21.43
N ARG A 5 10.30 1.24 -21.04
CA ARG A 5 10.65 1.03 -19.61
C ARG A 5 11.35 2.24 -19.01
N ILE A 6 12.22 2.90 -19.79
CA ILE A 6 12.91 4.12 -19.34
C ILE A 6 11.90 5.26 -19.20
N LEU A 7 10.99 5.41 -20.16
CA LEU A 7 9.95 6.44 -20.12
C LEU A 7 9.02 6.27 -18.91
N THR A 8 8.55 5.04 -18.65
CA THR A 8 7.68 4.80 -17.49
C THR A 8 8.41 5.06 -16.17
N ALA A 9 9.67 4.63 -16.04
CA ALA A 9 10.46 4.92 -14.84
C ALA A 9 10.67 6.43 -14.64
N LEU A 10 11.05 7.15 -15.70
CA LEU A 10 11.31 8.60 -15.64
C LEU A 10 10.07 9.42 -15.29
N VAL A 11 8.87 8.93 -15.63
CA VAL A 11 7.60 9.58 -15.27
C VAL A 11 7.11 9.13 -13.88
N LEU A 12 7.19 7.85 -13.54
CA LEU A 12 6.72 7.36 -12.24
C LEU A 12 7.56 7.87 -11.08
N THR A 13 8.88 7.93 -11.21
CA THR A 13 9.76 8.37 -10.10
C THR A 13 9.40 9.78 -9.59
N PRO A 14 9.33 10.83 -10.43
CA PRO A 14 8.95 12.15 -9.96
C PRO A 14 7.50 12.19 -9.47
N LEU A 15 6.58 11.44 -10.10
CA LEU A 15 5.20 11.34 -9.63
C LEU A 15 5.12 10.80 -8.20
N VAL A 16 5.88 9.74 -7.88
CA VAL A 16 5.98 9.18 -6.53
C VAL A 16 6.52 10.22 -5.55
N LEU A 17 7.58 10.95 -5.92
CA LEU A 17 8.16 11.99 -5.06
C LEU A 17 7.17 13.11 -4.77
N VAL A 18 6.40 13.55 -5.78
CA VAL A 18 5.36 14.57 -5.61
C VAL A 18 4.26 14.07 -4.67
N VAL A 19 3.80 12.83 -4.83
CA VAL A 19 2.76 12.24 -3.98
C VAL A 19 3.23 12.11 -2.53
N ILE A 20 4.50 11.72 -2.30
CA ILE A 20 5.10 11.69 -0.96
C ILE A 20 5.18 13.10 -0.38
N TRP A 21 5.54 14.10 -1.19
CA TRP A 21 5.67 15.49 -0.73
C TRP A 21 4.33 16.10 -0.31
N PHE A 22 3.24 15.84 -1.05
CA PHE A 22 1.89 16.28 -0.66
C PHE A 22 1.36 15.53 0.58
N GLY A 23 1.76 14.27 0.78
CA GLY A 23 1.36 13.45 1.93
C GLY A 23 -0.15 13.22 2.01
N SER A 24 -0.65 12.97 3.22
CA SER A 24 -2.09 12.91 3.55
C SER A 24 -2.89 11.97 2.64
N LEU A 25 -4.04 12.43 2.13
CA LEU A 25 -4.99 11.66 1.32
C LEU A 25 -4.42 11.23 -0.06
N PRO A 26 -3.70 12.09 -0.83
CA PRO A 26 -3.03 11.66 -2.05
C PRO A 26 -2.05 10.49 -1.85
N TYR A 27 -1.23 10.57 -0.80
CA TYR A 27 -0.29 9.50 -0.45
C TYR A 27 -1.03 8.22 -0.03
N PHE A 28 -2.09 8.35 0.76
CA PHE A 28 -2.93 7.21 1.15
C PHE A 28 -3.53 6.49 -0.06
N LEU A 29 -4.17 7.22 -0.99
CA LEU A 29 -4.76 6.62 -2.19
C LEU A 29 -3.70 5.90 -3.04
N PHE A 30 -2.50 6.48 -3.13
CA PHE A 30 -1.39 5.88 -3.86
C PHE A 30 -0.96 4.55 -3.24
N VAL A 31 -0.70 4.53 -1.93
CA VAL A 31 -0.30 3.32 -1.19
C VAL A 31 -1.43 2.27 -1.22
N PHE A 32 -2.68 2.69 -1.06
CA PHE A 32 -3.85 1.81 -1.12
C PHE A 32 -3.98 1.14 -2.49
N GLY A 33 -3.84 1.91 -3.57
CA GLY A 33 -3.88 1.39 -4.94
C GLY A 33 -2.77 0.37 -5.20
N ILE A 34 -1.54 0.69 -4.81
CA ILE A 34 -0.41 -0.25 -4.94
C ILE A 34 -0.66 -1.52 -4.14
N SER A 35 -1.14 -1.39 -2.90
CA SER A 35 -1.39 -2.54 -2.02
C SER A 35 -2.43 -3.50 -2.62
N ILE A 36 -3.52 -2.97 -3.17
CA ILE A 36 -4.53 -3.77 -3.86
C ILE A 36 -3.96 -4.46 -5.09
N LEU A 37 -3.14 -3.77 -5.89
CA LEU A 37 -2.49 -4.38 -7.05
C LEU A 37 -1.56 -5.53 -6.65
N CYS A 38 -0.77 -5.34 -5.58
CA CYS A 38 0.10 -6.40 -5.06
C CYS A 38 -0.69 -7.61 -4.55
N ILE A 39 -1.80 -7.39 -3.85
CA ILE A 39 -2.69 -8.48 -3.39
C ILE A 39 -3.27 -9.22 -4.58
N TRP A 40 -3.70 -8.50 -5.62
CA TRP A 40 -4.23 -9.09 -6.84
C TRP A 40 -3.19 -9.97 -7.55
N GLU A 41 -1.96 -9.46 -7.74
CA GLU A 41 -0.88 -10.24 -8.34
C GLU A 41 -0.53 -11.47 -7.51
N PHE A 42 -0.45 -11.31 -6.18
CA PHE A 42 -0.20 -12.42 -5.27
C PHE A 42 -1.29 -13.49 -5.35
N SER A 43 -2.56 -13.09 -5.35
CA SER A 43 -3.70 -14.00 -5.50
C SER A 43 -3.67 -14.76 -6.82
N LEU A 44 -3.33 -14.10 -7.93
CA LEU A 44 -3.19 -14.76 -9.23
C LEU A 44 -2.05 -15.79 -9.24
N MET A 45 -0.90 -15.45 -8.65
CA MET A 45 0.21 -16.39 -8.53
C MET A 45 -0.14 -17.59 -7.65
N ALA A 46 -0.89 -17.37 -6.56
CA ALA A 46 -1.35 -18.44 -5.67
C ALA A 46 -2.32 -19.40 -6.36
N GLU A 47 -3.25 -18.87 -7.15
CA GLU A 47 -4.19 -19.67 -7.96
C GLU A 47 -3.45 -20.50 -9.02
N GLN A 48 -2.48 -19.90 -9.73
CA GLN A 48 -1.66 -20.60 -10.71
C GLN A 48 -0.76 -21.67 -10.05
N GLY A 49 -0.34 -21.44 -8.80
CA GLY A 49 0.42 -22.39 -8.00
C GLY A 49 -0.41 -23.54 -7.42
N GLY A 50 -1.74 -23.55 -7.63
CA GLY A 50 -2.64 -24.57 -7.09
C GLY A 50 -2.89 -24.46 -5.59
N TYR A 51 -2.56 -23.33 -4.97
CA TYR A 51 -2.85 -23.08 -3.56
C TYR A 51 -4.28 -22.58 -3.37
N PRO A 52 -4.94 -22.93 -2.24
CA PRO A 52 -6.26 -22.40 -1.93
C PRO A 52 -6.18 -20.89 -1.73
N ASN A 53 -6.78 -20.12 -2.64
CA ASN A 53 -6.81 -18.66 -2.59
C ASN A 53 -8.24 -18.17 -2.32
N GLN A 54 -8.39 -17.27 -1.36
CA GLN A 54 -9.64 -16.56 -1.08
C GLN A 54 -9.50 -15.09 -1.44
N MET A 55 -9.55 -14.80 -2.75
CA MET A 55 -9.29 -13.48 -3.31
C MET A 55 -10.08 -12.35 -2.65
N ILE A 56 -11.39 -12.56 -2.39
CA ILE A 56 -12.25 -11.56 -1.74
C ILE A 56 -11.76 -11.25 -0.32
N MET A 57 -11.41 -12.29 0.44
CA MET A 57 -10.95 -12.12 1.81
C MET A 57 -9.58 -11.45 1.86
N SER A 58 -8.69 -11.76 0.92
CA SER A 58 -7.39 -11.09 0.78
C SER A 58 -7.56 -9.60 0.48
N PHE A 59 -8.50 -9.21 -0.39
CA PHE A 59 -8.79 -7.80 -0.65
C PHE A 59 -9.37 -7.08 0.57
N LEU A 60 -10.36 -7.69 1.24
CA LEU A 60 -10.97 -7.10 2.42
C LEU A 60 -9.95 -6.93 3.55
N GLY A 61 -9.14 -7.97 3.82
CA GLY A 61 -8.10 -7.94 4.83
C GLY A 61 -7.02 -6.91 4.53
N GLY A 62 -6.54 -6.85 3.29
CA GLY A 62 -5.55 -5.86 2.88
C GLY A 62 -6.07 -4.43 2.91
N ALA A 63 -7.29 -4.20 2.43
CA ALA A 63 -7.92 -2.89 2.50
C ALA A 63 -8.14 -2.43 3.94
N ALA A 64 -8.62 -3.33 4.81
CA ALA A 64 -8.79 -3.06 6.23
C ALA A 64 -7.47 -2.74 6.93
N LEU A 65 -6.39 -3.46 6.61
CA LEU A 65 -5.06 -3.24 7.19
C LEU A 65 -4.48 -1.88 6.77
N VAL A 66 -4.57 -1.52 5.48
CA VAL A 66 -4.11 -0.21 5.00
C VAL A 66 -4.94 0.93 5.59
N LEU A 67 -6.26 0.75 5.73
CA LEU A 67 -7.12 1.69 6.43
C LEU A 67 -6.73 1.82 7.90
N ALA A 68 -6.52 0.71 8.62
CA ALA A 68 -6.12 0.72 10.02
C ALA A 68 -4.79 1.46 10.22
N LEU A 69 -3.81 1.25 9.35
CA LEU A 69 -2.54 1.98 9.34
C LEU A 69 -2.71 3.48 9.12
N TYR A 70 -3.60 3.85 8.20
CA TYR A 70 -3.91 5.25 7.95
C TYR A 70 -4.59 5.90 9.16
N PHE A 71 -5.53 5.20 9.79
CA PHE A 71 -6.23 5.69 10.98
C PHE A 71 -5.34 5.72 12.24
N ASP A 72 -4.39 4.79 12.41
CA ASP A 72 -3.41 4.78 13.52
C ASP A 72 -2.46 5.99 13.45
N GLY A 73 -2.11 6.42 12.23
CA GLY A 73 -1.27 7.58 11.97
C GLY A 73 -1.99 8.94 11.97
N LEU A 74 -3.32 9.00 12.16
CA LEU A 74 -4.07 10.26 12.19
C LEU A 74 -3.76 11.06 13.46
N ALA A 75 -2.63 11.76 13.46
CA ALA A 75 -2.59 13.06 14.11
C ALA A 75 -3.60 13.95 13.37
N LEU A 76 -4.81 14.07 13.91
CA LEU A 76 -5.88 14.93 13.37
C LEU A 76 -5.40 16.39 13.11
N TRP A 77 -4.25 16.79 13.67
CA TRP A 77 -3.62 18.10 13.52
C TRP A 77 -2.08 17.96 13.47
N GLY A 78 -1.45 18.31 12.34
CA GLY A 78 0.01 18.55 12.24
C GLY A 78 0.78 17.69 11.20
N PRO A 79 1.98 18.14 10.77
CA PRO A 79 2.78 17.45 9.76
C PRO A 79 3.38 16.15 10.33
N LEU A 80 3.21 15.04 9.62
CA LEU A 80 3.66 13.67 9.97
C LEU A 80 4.92 13.66 10.85
N HIS A 81 4.77 13.30 12.13
CA HIS A 81 5.90 13.16 13.07
C HIS A 81 5.81 11.94 13.99
N ARG A 82 5.00 10.92 13.67
CA ARG A 82 5.03 9.68 14.46
C ARG A 82 5.24 8.46 13.56
N ALA A 83 6.35 7.78 13.80
CA ALA A 83 6.52 6.38 13.40
C ALA A 83 5.38 5.55 14.03
N PRO A 84 4.95 4.45 13.36
CA PRO A 84 3.89 3.58 13.89
C PRO A 84 4.25 3.15 15.32
N SER A 85 3.26 3.19 16.21
CA SER A 85 3.51 2.90 17.63
C SER A 85 3.96 1.44 17.80
N PRO A 86 4.84 1.12 18.76
CA PRO A 86 5.25 -0.27 19.03
C PRO A 86 4.06 -1.21 19.26
N TYR A 87 2.93 -0.68 19.74
CA TYR A 87 1.68 -1.41 19.94
C TYR A 87 1.11 -1.97 18.64
N PHE A 88 1.24 -1.25 17.51
CA PHE A 88 0.80 -1.73 16.20
C PHE A 88 1.58 -2.98 15.76
N ILE A 89 2.88 -3.04 16.06
CA ILE A 89 3.75 -4.19 15.77
C ILE A 89 3.33 -5.40 16.63
N PHE A 90 3.00 -5.19 17.91
CA PHE A 90 2.56 -6.26 18.79
C PHE A 90 1.19 -6.83 18.43
N VAL A 91 0.27 -6.03 17.90
CA VAL A 91 -1.08 -6.48 17.50
C VAL A 91 -1.07 -7.34 16.23
N ILE A 92 -0.12 -7.12 15.32
CA ILE A 92 0.01 -7.94 14.09
C ILE A 92 0.75 -9.26 14.35
N TRP A 93 1.61 -9.32 15.37
CA TRP A 93 2.45 -10.49 15.66
C TRP A 93 1.83 -11.50 16.63
N MET A 94 0.66 -11.21 17.21
CA MET A 94 -0.07 -12.09 18.13
C MET A 94 -1.31 -12.66 17.46
#